data_AF-A0A8T4CK76-F1
#
_entry.id   AF-A0A8T4CK76-F1
#
_cell.length_a   1.000
_cell.length_b   1.000
_cell.length_c   1.000
_cell.angle_alpha   90.00
_cell.angle_beta   90.00
_cell.angle_gamma   90.00
#
_symmetry.space_group_name_H-M   'P 1'
#
loop_
_entity.id
_entity.type
_entity.pdbx_description
1 polymer ?
#
loop_
_entity_poly.entity_id
_entity_poly.type
_entity_poly.pdbx_seq_one_letter_code
_entity_poly.pdbx_strand_id
1 'polypeptide(L)'
;MLETWRKSSFSSQAGEYGRRYRLKLQRVAALSKKNLLALVRDPGALFMLILFPVIATLAFGLSFGTADSGQPTYEIGVVNADFSVLGWSQYLIENLSETMILNVQIYSDSSAAQSDLSQGKIQAVLIIPEDFGLSCNSYWDSPTNPNRWINTSVTLYLDSGSLFATQAIPTIVQQTLSMVVYGIQPTSTSGPINIGSPSLVDVSKLTTFDYFAPGFFAFFAIFSIMTVAQSFTFEREKGLLRRIRTTP
;
A
#
# COMPACT_ATOMS: atom_id res chain seq x y z
N MET A 1 15.08 17.62 65.32
CA MET A 1 15.88 16.37 65.31
C MET A 1 15.25 15.25 64.46
N LEU A 2 13.95 15.30 64.12
CA LEU A 2 13.26 14.25 63.33
C LEU A 2 13.39 14.41 61.81
N GLU A 3 13.68 15.60 61.29
CA GLU A 3 13.78 15.84 59.84
C GLU A 3 15.09 15.33 59.21
N THR A 4 16.18 15.28 59.98
CA THR A 4 17.49 14.84 59.48
C THR A 4 17.54 13.34 59.24
N TRP A 5 16.81 12.54 60.03
CA TRP A 5 16.65 11.09 59.84
C TRP A 5 15.75 10.73 58.64
N ARG A 6 14.75 11.57 58.32
CA ARG A 6 13.88 11.37 57.16
C ARG A 6 14.59 11.66 55.83
N LYS A 7 15.50 12.64 55.80
CA LYS A 7 16.31 12.96 54.61
C LYS A 7 17.41 11.93 54.33
N SER A 8 18.06 11.35 55.34
CA SER A 8 19.12 10.35 55.12
C SER A 8 18.60 8.98 54.67
N SER A 9 17.40 8.59 55.12
CA SER A 9 16.75 7.35 54.66
C SER A 9 16.25 7.45 53.20
N PHE A 10 15.80 8.63 52.77
CA PHE A 10 15.34 8.86 51.40
C PHE A 10 16.50 8.90 50.37
N SER A 11 17.65 9.49 50.74
CA SER A 11 18.83 9.50 49.87
C SER A 11 19.50 8.12 49.73
N SER A 12 19.45 7.30 50.79
CA SER A 12 19.90 5.91 50.76
C SER A 12 19.03 5.04 49.84
N GLN A 13 17.70 5.19 49.90
CA GLN A 13 16.78 4.45 49.01
C GLN A 13 16.95 4.84 47.54
N ALA A 14 17.07 6.13 47.20
CA ALA A 14 17.26 6.58 45.82
C ALA A 14 18.56 6.04 45.17
N GLY A 15 19.64 5.93 45.95
CA GLY A 15 20.91 5.32 45.50
C GLY A 15 20.82 3.81 45.24
N GLU A 16 20.05 3.08 46.04
CA GLU A 16 19.78 1.66 45.81
C GLU A 16 18.92 1.40 44.57
N TYR A 17 17.89 2.24 44.32
CA TYR A 17 17.06 2.13 43.11
C TYR A 17 17.87 2.33 41.82
N GLY A 18 18.76 3.33 41.78
CA GLY A 18 19.65 3.57 40.64
C GLY A 18 20.67 2.45 40.40
N ARG A 19 21.27 1.89 41.47
CA ARG A 19 22.15 0.71 41.38
C ARG A 19 21.42 -0.53 40.87
N ARG A 20 20.20 -0.78 41.36
CA ARG A 20 19.36 -1.91 40.89
C ARG A 20 19.02 -1.79 39.41
N TYR A 21 18.72 -0.58 38.91
CA TYR A 21 18.46 -0.37 37.48
C TYR A 21 19.68 -0.63 36.59
N ARG A 22 20.88 -0.14 36.98
CA ARG A 22 22.12 -0.40 36.22
C ARG A 22 22.48 -1.89 36.19
N LEU A 23 22.31 -2.60 37.31
CA LEU A 23 22.53 -4.06 37.37
C LEU A 23 21.53 -4.83 36.50
N LYS A 24 20.27 -4.37 36.42
CA LYS A 24 19.26 -4.95 35.51
C LYS A 24 19.64 -4.72 34.04
N LEU A 25 20.03 -3.51 33.64
CA LEU A 25 20.47 -3.22 32.27
C LEU A 25 21.73 -4.00 31.88
N GLN A 26 22.72 -4.10 32.77
CA GLN A 26 23.94 -4.88 32.50
C GLN A 26 23.62 -6.36 32.30
N ARG A 27 22.69 -6.93 33.07
CA ARG A 27 22.23 -8.32 32.89
C ARG A 27 21.51 -8.50 31.57
N VAL A 28 20.60 -7.58 31.21
CA VAL A 28 19.90 -7.61 29.92
C VAL A 28 20.90 -7.51 28.77
N ALA A 29 21.86 -6.59 28.83
CA ALA A 29 22.89 -6.44 27.81
C ALA A 29 23.80 -7.68 27.70
N ALA A 30 24.17 -8.30 28.82
CA ALA A 30 24.95 -9.52 28.84
C ALA A 30 24.16 -10.70 28.23
N LEU A 31 22.86 -10.80 28.53
CA LEU A 31 21.94 -11.79 27.93
C LEU A 31 21.80 -11.57 26.42
N SER A 32 21.56 -10.34 25.97
CA SER A 32 21.47 -10.00 24.55
C SER A 32 22.78 -10.31 23.81
N LYS A 33 23.94 -9.94 24.38
CA LYS A 33 25.25 -10.25 23.80
C LYS A 33 25.48 -11.75 23.69
N LYS A 34 25.11 -12.52 24.72
CA LYS A 34 25.19 -13.98 24.70
C LYS A 34 24.32 -14.56 23.58
N ASN A 35 23.07 -14.11 23.46
CA ASN A 35 22.16 -14.59 22.42
C ASN A 35 22.65 -14.21 21.01
N LEU A 36 23.17 -12.99 20.83
CA LEU A 36 23.75 -12.56 19.55
C LEU A 36 24.95 -13.42 19.16
N LEU A 37 25.84 -13.70 20.12
CA LEU A 37 27.00 -14.57 19.88
C LEU A 37 26.58 -16.02 19.58
N ALA A 38 25.54 -16.52 20.23
CA ALA A 38 25.00 -17.85 19.97
C ALA A 38 24.42 -17.93 18.55
N LEU A 39 23.69 -16.90 18.12
CA LEU A 39 23.13 -16.80 16.77
C LEU A 39 24.23 -16.73 15.70
N VAL A 40 25.27 -15.91 15.92
CA VAL A 40 26.41 -15.77 14.98
C VAL A 40 27.26 -17.05 14.91
N ARG A 41 27.24 -17.89 15.94
CA ARG A 41 27.99 -19.15 15.98
C ARG A 41 27.22 -20.35 15.45
N ASP A 42 25.95 -20.17 15.10
CA ASP A 42 25.14 -21.18 14.45
C ASP A 42 25.10 -20.91 12.93
N PRO A 43 25.97 -21.57 12.14
CA PRO A 43 26.06 -21.32 10.69
C PRO A 43 24.77 -21.69 9.94
N GLY A 44 23.99 -22.64 10.46
CA GLY A 44 22.70 -23.02 9.87
C GLY A 44 21.65 -21.94 10.05
N ALA A 45 21.55 -21.40 11.27
CA ALA A 45 20.65 -20.29 11.57
C ALA A 45 21.02 -19.02 10.79
N LEU A 46 22.31 -18.69 10.71
CA LEU A 46 22.78 -17.55 9.92
C LEU A 46 22.48 -17.70 8.43
N PHE A 47 22.72 -18.88 7.87
CA PHE A 47 22.42 -19.16 6.46
C PHE A 47 20.93 -18.96 6.16
N MET A 48 20.04 -19.53 6.98
CA MET A 48 18.59 -19.36 6.80
C MET A 48 18.15 -17.91 7.02
N LEU A 49 18.73 -17.21 8.00
CA LEU A 49 18.41 -15.81 8.33
C LEU A 49 18.78 -14.82 7.21
N ILE A 50 19.78 -15.13 6.39
CA ILE A 50 20.19 -14.29 5.24
C ILE A 50 19.56 -14.80 3.94
N LEU A 51 19.55 -16.12 3.71
CA LEU A 51 19.06 -16.72 2.47
C LEU A 51 17.55 -16.49 2.30
N PHE A 52 16.75 -16.70 3.35
CA PHE A 52 15.30 -16.59 3.24
C PHE A 52 14.85 -15.18 2.84
N PRO A 53 15.34 -14.09 3.47
CA PRO A 53 15.03 -12.73 3.01
C PRO A 53 15.48 -12.44 1.58
N VAL A 54 16.63 -12.97 1.14
CA VAL A 54 17.10 -12.77 -0.24
C VAL A 54 16.21 -13.49 -1.24
N ILE A 55 15.87 -14.76 -1.00
CA ILE A 55 14.97 -15.53 -1.86
C ILE A 55 13.58 -14.89 -1.86
N ALA A 56 13.07 -14.48 -0.69
CA ALA A 56 11.79 -13.78 -0.61
C ALA A 56 11.83 -12.47 -1.42
N THR A 57 12.86 -11.65 -1.24
CA THR A 57 13.03 -10.39 -1.99
C THR A 57 13.14 -10.62 -3.49
N LEU A 58 13.83 -11.68 -3.93
CA LEU A 58 13.90 -12.06 -5.34
C LEU A 58 12.57 -12.60 -5.85
N ALA A 59 11.87 -13.45 -5.09
CA ALA A 59 10.57 -13.96 -5.49
C ALA A 59 9.52 -12.85 -5.56
N PHE A 60 9.52 -11.92 -4.60
CA PHE A 60 8.68 -10.71 -4.64
C PHE A 60 9.13 -9.79 -5.77
N GLY A 61 10.43 -9.55 -5.92
CA GLY A 61 10.98 -8.73 -6.99
C GLY A 61 10.75 -9.31 -8.39
N LEU A 62 10.64 -10.63 -8.55
CA LEU A 62 10.33 -11.28 -9.82
C LEU A 62 8.82 -11.46 -10.02
N SER A 63 8.03 -11.65 -8.96
CA SER A 63 6.58 -11.78 -9.06
C SER A 63 5.86 -10.43 -9.17
N PHE A 64 6.48 -9.35 -8.69
CA PHE A 64 5.92 -8.00 -8.65
C PHE A 64 6.82 -6.95 -9.33
N GLY A 65 8.11 -7.22 -9.48
CA GLY A 65 9.07 -6.34 -10.15
C GLY A 65 9.49 -6.80 -11.56
N THR A 66 8.79 -7.79 -12.12
CA THR A 66 8.62 -7.89 -13.60
C THR A 66 7.43 -7.07 -14.10
N ALA A 67 6.90 -6.15 -13.29
CA ALA A 67 6.57 -4.85 -13.87
C ALA A 67 7.91 -4.30 -14.35
N ASP A 68 8.13 -4.36 -15.66
CA ASP A 68 9.38 -4.06 -16.35
C ASP A 68 10.16 -2.91 -15.71
N SER A 69 11.45 -2.86 -16.01
CA SER A 69 12.24 -1.62 -15.90
C SER A 69 11.68 -0.42 -16.70
N GLY A 70 10.49 -0.56 -17.33
CA GLY A 70 9.59 0.51 -17.75
C GLY A 70 8.40 0.58 -16.79
N GLN A 71 8.06 1.79 -16.35
CA GLN A 71 6.89 2.12 -15.52
C GLN A 71 5.69 1.20 -15.82
N PRO A 72 4.93 0.71 -14.83
CA PRO A 72 3.75 -0.11 -15.09
C PRO A 72 2.79 0.70 -15.97
N THR A 73 2.74 0.41 -17.27
CA THR A 73 1.86 1.12 -18.19
C THR A 73 0.46 0.57 -18.02
N TYR A 74 -0.41 1.36 -17.39
CA TYR A 74 -1.80 1.00 -17.23
C TYR A 74 -2.59 1.36 -18.48
N GLU A 75 -3.35 0.40 -19.02
CA GLU A 75 -4.22 0.64 -20.16
C GLU A 75 -5.54 1.25 -19.68
N ILE A 76 -5.81 2.47 -20.13
CA ILE A 76 -7.02 3.23 -19.79
C ILE A 76 -7.80 3.53 -21.06
N GLY A 77 -9.07 3.14 -21.08
CA GLY A 77 -10.03 3.59 -22.08
C GLY A 77 -10.60 4.96 -21.72
N VAL A 78 -10.58 5.91 -22.64
CA VAL A 78 -11.25 7.21 -22.47
C VAL A 78 -12.40 7.32 -23.45
N VAL A 79 -13.59 7.59 -22.93
CA VAL A 79 -14.80 7.85 -23.73
C VAL A 79 -15.11 9.33 -23.58
N ASN A 80 -14.96 10.07 -24.69
CA ASN A 80 -15.25 11.49 -24.71
C ASN A 80 -16.68 11.75 -25.21
N ALA A 81 -17.57 12.18 -24.30
CA ALA A 81 -18.89 12.69 -24.67
C ALA A 81 -18.91 14.24 -24.76
N ASP A 82 -17.79 14.91 -24.48
CA ASP A 82 -17.63 16.35 -24.59
C ASP A 82 -17.19 16.74 -26.01
N PHE A 83 -18.18 17.17 -26.80
CA PHE A 83 -17.98 17.77 -28.13
C PHE A 83 -17.86 19.31 -28.08
N SER A 84 -17.61 19.90 -26.91
CA SER A 84 -17.48 21.35 -26.80
C SER A 84 -16.28 21.86 -27.61
N VAL A 85 -16.46 23.04 -28.21
CA VAL A 85 -15.46 23.74 -29.04
C VAL A 85 -14.23 24.19 -28.23
N LEU A 86 -14.28 24.04 -26.90
CA LEU A 86 -13.33 24.61 -25.96
C LEU A 86 -12.07 23.75 -25.74
N GLY A 87 -12.05 22.50 -26.23
CA GLY A 87 -10.84 21.66 -26.26
C GLY A 87 -10.32 21.17 -24.90
N TRP A 88 -11.05 21.42 -23.79
CA TRP A 88 -10.66 20.96 -22.45
C TRP A 88 -10.55 19.44 -22.33
N SER A 89 -11.45 18.70 -22.99
CA SER A 89 -11.42 17.24 -23.06
C SER A 89 -10.17 16.73 -23.79
N GLN A 90 -9.80 17.37 -24.91
CA GLN A 90 -8.59 17.06 -25.67
C GLN A 90 -7.32 17.35 -24.85
N TYR A 91 -7.27 18.49 -24.15
CA TYR A 91 -6.15 18.85 -23.27
C TYR A 91 -5.97 17.86 -22.11
N LEU A 92 -7.08 17.35 -21.54
CA LEU A 92 -7.04 16.30 -20.53
C LEU A 92 -6.48 14.98 -21.10
N ILE A 93 -6.95 14.57 -22.29
CA ILE A 93 -6.49 13.35 -22.96
C ILE A 93 -4.99 13.45 -23.27
N GLU A 94 -4.52 14.60 -23.77
CA GLU A 94 -3.11 14.86 -24.06
C GLU A 94 -2.26 14.74 -22.78
N ASN A 95 -2.63 15.43 -21.69
CA ASN A 95 -1.91 15.33 -20.42
C ASN A 95 -1.92 13.90 -19.85
N LEU A 96 -3.02 13.15 -20.01
CA LEU A 96 -3.07 11.74 -19.59
C LEU A 96 -2.14 10.88 -20.45
N SER A 97 -2.08 11.12 -21.76
CA SER A 97 -1.20 10.38 -22.68
C SER A 97 0.29 10.71 -22.50
N GLU A 98 0.62 11.91 -22.02
CA GLU A 98 1.99 12.30 -21.68
C GLU A 98 2.50 11.63 -20.40
N THR A 99 1.60 11.13 -19.55
CA THR A 99 2.03 10.38 -18.36
C THR A 99 2.64 9.04 -18.78
N MET A 100 3.95 8.85 -18.52
CA MET A 100 4.70 7.62 -18.86
C MET A 100 4.15 6.32 -18.25
N ILE A 101 3.15 6.42 -17.37
CA ILE A 101 2.55 5.32 -16.61
C ILE A 101 1.19 4.92 -17.22
N LEU A 102 0.62 5.70 -18.16
CA LEU A 102 -0.69 5.42 -18.76
C LEU A 102 -0.60 5.25 -20.27
N ASN A 103 -1.23 4.21 -20.79
CA ASN A 103 -1.51 4.05 -22.22
C ASN A 103 -2.99 4.35 -22.46
N VAL A 104 -3.27 5.48 -23.09
CA VAL A 104 -4.63 5.98 -23.29
C VAL A 104 -5.18 5.50 -24.64
N GLN A 105 -6.28 4.75 -24.61
CA GLN A 105 -7.03 4.34 -25.80
C GLN A 105 -8.35 5.10 -25.89
N ILE A 106 -8.61 5.73 -27.03
CA ILE A 106 -9.85 6.51 -27.23
C ILE A 106 -10.94 5.58 -27.76
N TYR A 107 -12.08 5.57 -27.08
CA TYR A 107 -13.26 4.81 -27.46
C TYR A 107 -14.40 5.73 -27.88
N SER A 108 -15.08 5.38 -28.96
CA SER A 108 -16.26 6.12 -29.45
C SER A 108 -17.52 5.80 -28.64
N ASP A 109 -17.63 4.58 -28.11
CA ASP A 109 -18.81 4.10 -27.40
C ASP A 109 -18.47 3.63 -25.97
N SER A 110 -19.29 4.03 -25.00
CA SER A 110 -19.17 3.60 -23.60
C SER A 110 -19.37 2.09 -23.43
N SER A 111 -20.25 1.48 -24.22
CA SER A 111 -20.49 0.03 -24.19
C SER A 111 -19.30 -0.79 -24.69
N ALA A 112 -18.57 -0.30 -25.70
CA ALA A 112 -17.39 -0.98 -26.21
C ALA A 112 -16.25 -0.93 -25.17
N ALA A 113 -16.05 0.24 -24.56
CA ALA A 113 -15.07 0.40 -23.49
C ALA A 113 -15.39 -0.48 -22.27
N GLN A 114 -16.66 -0.55 -21.86
CA GLN A 114 -17.07 -1.43 -20.75
C GLN A 114 -16.89 -2.92 -21.08
N SER A 115 -17.12 -3.32 -22.34
CA SER A 115 -16.85 -4.69 -22.80
C SER A 115 -15.35 -5.03 -22.71
N ASP A 116 -14.47 -4.15 -23.17
CA ASP A 116 -13.02 -4.39 -23.09
C ASP A 116 -12.49 -4.36 -21.65
N LEU A 117 -13.10 -3.54 -20.77
CA LEU A 117 -12.85 -3.57 -19.33
C LEU A 117 -13.27 -4.92 -18.73
N SER A 118 -14.47 -5.41 -19.07
CA SER A 118 -14.96 -6.72 -18.60
C SER A 118 -14.15 -7.91 -19.10
N GLN A 119 -13.42 -7.73 -20.20
CA GLN A 119 -12.50 -8.73 -20.77
C GLN A 119 -11.09 -8.64 -20.16
N GLY A 120 -10.82 -7.64 -19.30
CA GLY A 120 -9.51 -7.42 -18.69
C GLY A 120 -8.44 -6.93 -19.67
N LYS A 121 -8.83 -6.43 -20.84
CA LYS A 121 -7.86 -5.83 -21.80
C LYS A 121 -7.36 -4.50 -21.28
N ILE A 122 -8.28 -3.67 -20.78
CA ILE A 122 -8.00 -2.38 -20.15
C ILE A 122 -8.32 -2.47 -18.66
N GLN A 123 -7.64 -1.68 -17.83
CA GLN A 123 -7.81 -1.73 -16.37
C GLN A 123 -8.72 -0.61 -15.83
N ALA A 124 -9.00 0.41 -16.64
CA ALA A 124 -9.94 1.47 -16.29
C ALA A 124 -10.63 2.06 -17.53
N VAL A 125 -11.83 2.60 -17.30
CA VAL A 125 -12.56 3.40 -18.29
C VAL A 125 -12.94 4.74 -17.66
N LEU A 126 -12.45 5.82 -18.24
CA LEU A 126 -12.81 7.19 -17.88
C LEU A 126 -13.88 7.70 -18.85
N ILE A 127 -15.05 8.08 -18.34
CA ILE A 127 -16.10 8.69 -19.14
C ILE A 127 -16.16 10.18 -18.80
N ILE A 128 -15.83 11.00 -19.79
CA ILE A 128 -15.89 12.46 -19.71
C ILE A 128 -17.29 12.90 -20.16
N PRO A 129 -18.12 13.50 -19.28
CA PRO A 129 -19.46 13.95 -19.62
C PRO A 129 -19.43 15.21 -20.51
N GLU A 130 -20.53 15.48 -21.23
CA GLU A 130 -20.66 16.61 -22.15
C GLU A 130 -20.47 18.00 -21.50
N ASP A 131 -20.81 18.12 -20.21
CA ASP A 131 -20.70 19.37 -19.45
C ASP A 131 -19.28 19.65 -18.91
N PHE A 132 -18.29 18.82 -19.24
CA PHE A 132 -16.93 18.92 -18.69
C PHE A 132 -16.26 20.25 -19.08
N GLY A 133 -16.22 20.59 -20.38
CA GLY A 133 -15.66 21.86 -20.84
C GLY A 133 -16.37 23.10 -20.29
N LEU A 134 -17.69 23.04 -20.10
CA LEU A 134 -18.48 24.12 -19.50
C LEU A 134 -18.16 24.30 -18.01
N SER A 135 -17.97 23.20 -17.29
CA SER A 135 -17.56 23.21 -15.88
C SER A 135 -16.18 23.84 -15.69
N CYS A 136 -15.19 23.43 -16.50
CA CYS A 136 -13.86 24.04 -16.52
C CYS A 136 -13.93 25.54 -16.81
N ASN A 137 -14.70 25.96 -17.81
CA ASN A 137 -14.82 27.38 -18.14
C ASN A 137 -15.50 28.18 -17.01
N SER A 138 -16.56 27.64 -16.40
CA SER A 138 -17.26 28.29 -15.28
C SER A 138 -16.35 28.53 -14.07
N TYR A 139 -15.35 27.67 -13.86
CA TYR A 139 -14.30 27.86 -12.85
C TYR A 139 -13.43 29.07 -13.17
N TRP A 140 -12.89 29.13 -14.39
CA TRP A 140 -12.00 30.21 -14.82
C TRP A 140 -12.71 31.57 -14.92
N ASP A 141 -14.00 31.58 -15.25
CA ASP A 141 -14.83 32.79 -15.29
C ASP A 141 -15.09 33.37 -13.88
N SER A 142 -15.07 32.55 -12.83
CA SER A 142 -15.38 32.99 -11.47
C SER A 142 -14.70 32.12 -10.40
N PRO A 143 -13.36 32.15 -10.28
CA PRO A 143 -12.59 31.24 -9.42
C PRO A 143 -12.83 31.45 -7.92
N THR A 144 -13.44 32.58 -7.52
CA THR A 144 -13.70 32.94 -6.12
C THR A 144 -15.16 32.74 -5.70
N ASN A 145 -16.07 32.35 -6.61
CA ASN A 145 -17.51 32.26 -6.36
C ASN A 145 -18.08 30.87 -6.72
N PRO A 146 -18.16 29.94 -5.75
CA PRO A 146 -18.63 28.57 -5.97
C PRO A 146 -20.06 28.45 -6.54
N ASN A 147 -20.92 29.43 -6.27
CA ASN A 147 -22.33 29.42 -6.71
C ASN A 147 -22.51 29.64 -8.22
N ARG A 148 -21.46 30.04 -8.94
CA ARG A 148 -21.49 30.24 -10.39
C ARG A 148 -20.91 29.06 -11.17
N TRP A 149 -20.38 28.07 -10.46
CA TRP A 149 -19.80 26.92 -11.09
C TRP A 149 -20.85 25.92 -11.52
N ILE A 150 -20.61 25.29 -12.66
CA ILE A 150 -21.36 24.13 -13.11
C ILE A 150 -20.66 22.92 -12.51
N ASN A 151 -21.37 22.21 -11.62
CA ASN A 151 -20.82 21.02 -11.00
C ASN A 151 -20.97 19.83 -11.94
N THR A 152 -19.85 19.21 -12.28
CA THR A 152 -19.81 18.06 -13.20
C THR A 152 -19.08 16.91 -12.53
N SER A 153 -19.66 15.71 -12.61
CA SER A 153 -19.02 14.50 -12.10
C SER A 153 -18.45 13.66 -13.23
N VAL A 154 -17.15 13.39 -13.18
CA VAL A 154 -16.50 12.47 -14.12
C VAL A 154 -16.65 11.04 -13.58
N THR A 155 -17.07 10.08 -14.40
CA THR A 155 -17.23 8.70 -13.95
C THR A 155 -16.03 7.86 -14.36
N LEU A 156 -15.53 7.08 -13.39
CA LEU A 156 -14.37 6.21 -13.56
C LEU A 156 -14.78 4.78 -13.21
N TYR A 157 -14.69 3.89 -14.19
CA TYR A 157 -14.85 2.45 -14.00
C TYR A 157 -13.47 1.83 -13.86
N LEU A 158 -13.30 0.96 -12.89
CA LEU A 158 -12.03 0.30 -12.59
C LEU A 158 -12.22 -1.21 -12.58
N ASP A 159 -11.20 -1.93 -13.01
CA ASP A 159 -11.08 -3.37 -12.83
C ASP A 159 -10.76 -3.70 -11.37
N SER A 160 -11.70 -4.35 -10.65
CA SER A 160 -11.52 -4.80 -9.27
C SER A 160 -10.41 -5.85 -9.10
N GLY A 161 -10.01 -6.54 -10.17
CA GLY A 161 -8.99 -7.59 -10.17
C GLY A 161 -7.56 -7.08 -9.97
N SER A 162 -7.31 -5.80 -10.26
CA SER A 162 -5.99 -5.18 -10.16
C SER A 162 -5.88 -4.21 -8.96
N LEU A 163 -5.30 -4.69 -7.86
CA LEU A 163 -5.08 -3.88 -6.65
C LEU A 163 -4.19 -2.65 -6.91
N PHE A 164 -3.24 -2.74 -7.84
CA PHE A 164 -2.35 -1.62 -8.15
C PHE A 164 -3.04 -0.59 -9.05
N ALA A 165 -3.80 -1.04 -10.06
CA ALA A 165 -4.54 -0.14 -10.94
C ALA A 165 -5.64 0.62 -10.18
N THR A 166 -6.36 -0.06 -9.28
CA THR A 166 -7.42 0.54 -8.46
C THR A 166 -6.92 1.62 -7.48
N GLN A 167 -5.64 1.60 -7.10
CA GLN A 167 -5.04 2.63 -6.24
C GLN A 167 -4.31 3.73 -7.03
N ALA A 168 -3.60 3.33 -8.09
CA ALA A 168 -2.80 4.26 -8.90
C ALA A 168 -3.67 5.12 -9.81
N ILE A 169 -4.58 4.50 -10.58
CA ILE A 169 -5.34 5.19 -11.64
C ILE A 169 -6.20 6.33 -11.10
N PRO A 170 -7.01 6.17 -10.03
CA PRO A 170 -7.81 7.28 -9.51
C PRO A 170 -6.94 8.46 -9.04
N THR A 171 -5.79 8.16 -8.44
CA THR A 171 -4.84 9.19 -7.97
C THR A 171 -4.24 9.95 -9.15
N ILE A 172 -3.81 9.25 -10.19
CA ILE A 172 -3.25 9.87 -11.41
C ILE A 172 -4.32 10.72 -12.10
N VAL A 173 -5.51 10.16 -12.34
CA VAL A 173 -6.63 10.88 -12.96
C VAL A 173 -7.01 12.12 -12.13
N GLN A 174 -7.09 12.01 -10.80
CA GLN A 174 -7.38 13.15 -9.93
C GLN A 174 -6.28 14.23 -9.99
N GLN A 175 -5.00 13.84 -10.04
CA GLN A 175 -3.89 14.77 -10.17
C GLN A 175 -3.92 15.48 -11.52
N THR A 176 -4.12 14.75 -12.62
CA THR A 176 -4.22 15.33 -13.95
C THR A 176 -5.44 16.23 -14.09
N LEU A 177 -6.61 15.82 -13.58
CA LEU A 177 -7.80 16.67 -13.54
C LEU A 177 -7.54 17.95 -12.73
N SER A 178 -6.88 17.84 -11.57
CA SER A 178 -6.56 19.01 -10.74
C SER A 178 -5.62 19.96 -11.47
N MET A 179 -4.64 19.43 -12.20
CA MET A 179 -3.72 20.23 -13.01
C MET A 179 -4.43 20.92 -14.18
N VAL A 180 -5.32 20.21 -14.87
CA VAL A 180 -6.11 20.76 -16.00
C VAL A 180 -7.08 21.83 -15.54
N VAL A 181 -7.75 21.63 -14.41
CA VAL A 181 -8.80 22.55 -13.91
C VAL A 181 -8.21 23.75 -13.17
N TYR A 182 -7.22 23.54 -12.29
CA TYR A 182 -6.68 24.57 -11.39
C TYR A 182 -5.33 25.16 -11.84
N GLY A 183 -4.64 24.55 -12.81
CA GLY A 183 -3.27 24.92 -13.16
C GLY A 183 -2.25 24.58 -12.06
N ILE A 184 -1.07 25.22 -12.11
CA ILE A 184 0.12 24.87 -11.31
C ILE A 184 -0.01 25.29 -9.82
N GLN A 185 -1.07 26.01 -9.43
CA GLN A 185 -1.32 26.39 -8.03
C GLN A 185 -2.75 26.03 -7.60
N PRO A 186 -2.93 25.03 -6.72
CA PRO A 186 -4.25 24.69 -6.20
C PRO A 186 -4.68 25.77 -5.20
N THR A 187 -5.44 26.75 -5.68
CA THR A 187 -6.15 27.68 -4.80
C THR A 187 -7.54 27.11 -4.53
N SER A 188 -7.68 26.57 -3.32
CA SER A 188 -8.92 26.17 -2.63
C SER A 188 -9.46 24.74 -2.84
N THR A 189 -9.96 24.22 -1.72
CA THR A 189 -10.22 22.83 -1.34
C THR A 189 -11.59 22.31 -1.76
N SER A 190 -12.25 22.95 -2.72
CA SER A 190 -13.52 22.47 -3.28
C SER A 190 -13.58 22.85 -4.75
N GLY A 191 -13.68 21.81 -5.58
CA GLY A 191 -13.70 21.92 -7.02
C GLY A 191 -15.10 21.82 -7.63
N PRO A 192 -15.34 22.42 -8.80
CA PRO A 192 -16.56 22.17 -9.56
C PRO A 192 -16.59 20.74 -10.14
N ILE A 193 -15.42 20.12 -10.28
CA ILE A 193 -15.28 18.78 -10.80
C ILE A 193 -14.94 17.83 -9.66
N ASN A 194 -15.82 16.86 -9.44
CA ASN A 194 -15.61 15.76 -8.51
C ASN A 194 -15.59 14.45 -9.32
N ILE A 195 -14.65 13.55 -9.02
CA ILE A 195 -14.74 12.20 -9.56
C ILE A 195 -15.92 11.53 -8.86
N GLY A 196 -16.93 11.11 -9.63
CA GLY A 196 -18.02 10.28 -9.10
C GLY A 196 -17.40 9.02 -8.49
N SER A 197 -17.92 8.56 -7.35
CA SER A 197 -17.37 7.38 -6.66
C SER A 197 -17.10 6.26 -7.67
N PRO A 198 -15.84 5.83 -7.86
CA PRO A 198 -15.51 4.94 -8.94
C PRO A 198 -16.31 3.65 -8.81
N SER A 199 -17.07 3.32 -9.86
CA SER A 199 -17.84 2.09 -9.90
C SER A 199 -16.91 0.96 -10.29
N LEU A 200 -16.61 0.10 -9.33
CA LEU A 200 -15.80 -1.09 -9.54
C LEU A 200 -16.59 -2.06 -10.43
N VAL A 201 -16.04 -2.38 -11.59
CA VAL A 201 -16.57 -3.41 -12.47
C VAL A 201 -15.83 -4.69 -12.11
N ASP A 202 -16.60 -5.72 -11.75
CA ASP A 202 -16.01 -6.98 -11.32
C ASP A 202 -15.53 -7.78 -12.54
N VAL A 203 -14.24 -7.70 -12.85
CA VAL A 203 -13.64 -8.48 -13.93
C VAL A 203 -13.29 -9.85 -13.37
N SER A 204 -14.21 -10.77 -13.56
CA SER A 204 -13.99 -12.15 -13.19
C SER A 204 -12.89 -12.76 -14.06
N LYS A 205 -11.70 -12.97 -13.47
CA LYS A 205 -11.11 -14.31 -13.52
C LYS A 205 -10.10 -14.68 -12.43
N LEU A 206 -9.33 -13.78 -11.84
CA LEU A 206 -8.51 -14.10 -10.68
C LEU A 206 -8.23 -12.83 -9.89
N THR A 207 -8.69 -12.78 -8.64
CA THR A 207 -8.29 -11.70 -7.74
C THR A 207 -6.81 -11.88 -7.37
N THR A 208 -6.17 -10.79 -6.94
CA THR A 208 -4.83 -10.88 -6.35
C THR A 208 -4.79 -11.89 -5.20
N PHE A 209 -5.90 -12.05 -4.48
CA PHE A 209 -6.03 -13.09 -3.44
C PHE A 209 -6.02 -14.50 -4.03
N ASP A 210 -6.74 -14.77 -5.12
CA ASP A 210 -6.76 -16.11 -5.76
C ASP A 210 -5.38 -16.53 -6.29
N TYR A 211 -4.57 -15.55 -6.71
CA TYR A 211 -3.20 -15.78 -7.13
C TYR A 211 -2.27 -16.13 -5.95
N PHE A 212 -2.39 -15.42 -4.81
CA PHE A 212 -1.50 -15.64 -3.65
C PHE A 212 -1.98 -16.69 -2.65
N ALA A 213 -3.29 -16.96 -2.59
CA ALA A 213 -3.88 -17.84 -1.59
C ALA A 213 -3.24 -19.24 -1.58
N PRO A 214 -3.04 -19.93 -2.72
CA PRO A 214 -2.38 -21.24 -2.72
C PRO A 214 -0.97 -21.19 -2.11
N GLY A 215 -0.20 -20.13 -2.41
CA GLY A 215 1.14 -19.92 -1.87
C GLY A 215 1.14 -19.67 -0.37
N PHE A 216 0.21 -18.85 0.13
CA PHE A 216 0.07 -18.60 1.57
C PHE A 216 -0.33 -19.86 2.34
N PHE A 217 -1.23 -20.69 1.82
CA PHE A 217 -1.59 -21.95 2.48
C PHE A 217 -0.38 -22.88 2.65
N ALA A 218 0.44 -23.03 1.60
CA ALA A 218 1.67 -23.81 1.68
C ALA A 218 2.68 -23.22 2.68
N PHE A 219 2.86 -21.89 2.66
CA PHE A 219 3.73 -21.20 3.60
C PHE A 219 3.30 -21.40 5.06
N PHE A 220 2.02 -21.17 5.38
CA PHE A 220 1.50 -21.34 6.74
C PHE A 220 1.58 -22.80 7.22
N ALA A 221 1.36 -23.77 6.33
CA ALA A 221 1.50 -25.18 6.67
C ALA A 221 2.95 -25.54 7.04
N ILE A 222 3.93 -25.16 6.21
CA ILE A 222 5.36 -25.41 6.46
C ILE A 222 5.83 -24.67 7.72
N PHE A 223 5.43 -23.42 7.87
CA PHE A 223 5.80 -22.59 9.03
C PHE A 223 5.27 -23.16 10.34
N SER A 224 4.03 -23.67 10.34
CA SER A 224 3.42 -24.31 11.51
C SER A 224 4.16 -25.59 11.90
N ILE A 225 4.45 -26.46 10.94
CA ILE A 225 5.20 -27.72 11.19
C ILE A 225 6.59 -27.40 11.75
N MET A 226 7.29 -26.44 11.14
CA MET A 226 8.64 -26.05 11.57
C MET A 226 8.64 -25.48 12.99
N THR A 227 7.67 -24.63 13.33
CA THR A 227 7.56 -24.02 14.67
C THR A 227 7.26 -25.06 15.75
N VAL A 228 6.34 -25.99 15.47
CA VAL A 228 6.03 -27.09 16.41
C VAL A 228 7.25 -28.00 16.60
N ALA A 229 7.95 -28.35 15.52
CA ALA A 229 9.15 -29.18 15.59
C ALA A 229 10.27 -28.53 16.40
N GLN A 230 10.49 -27.21 16.24
CA GLN A 230 11.47 -26.46 17.01
C GLN A 230 11.10 -26.42 18.51
N SER A 231 9.82 -26.18 18.84
CA SER A 231 9.34 -26.17 20.23
C SER A 231 9.58 -27.51 20.91
N PHE A 232 9.22 -28.62 20.26
CA PHE A 232 9.44 -29.97 20.80
C PHE A 232 10.92 -30.31 20.98
N THR A 233 11.75 -29.93 20.01
CA THR A 233 13.21 -30.19 20.08
C THR A 233 13.82 -29.39 21.23
N PHE A 234 13.43 -28.13 21.38
CA PHE A 234 13.87 -27.27 22.47
C PHE A 234 13.45 -27.77 23.86
N GLU A 235 12.22 -28.25 24.01
CA GLU A 235 11.76 -28.85 25.27
C GLU A 235 12.48 -30.15 25.60
N ARG A 236 12.81 -30.95 24.58
CA ARG A 236 13.58 -32.19 24.71
C ARG A 236 15.01 -31.90 25.16
N GLU A 237 15.69 -30.94 24.53
CA GLU A 237 17.05 -30.52 24.89
C GLU A 237 17.14 -29.98 26.32
N LYS A 238 16.12 -29.23 26.75
CA LYS A 238 16.03 -28.73 28.14
C LYS A 238 15.65 -29.80 29.16
N GLY A 239 15.34 -31.02 28.71
CA GLY A 239 14.91 -32.12 29.58
C GLY A 239 13.57 -31.85 30.27
N LEU A 240 12.78 -30.88 29.78
CA LEU A 240 11.48 -30.52 30.35
C LEU A 240 10.49 -31.69 30.26
N LEU A 241 10.47 -32.37 29.11
CA LEU A 241 9.69 -33.58 28.89
C LEU A 241 10.08 -34.71 29.87
N ARG A 242 11.36 -34.80 30.23
CA ARG A 242 11.85 -35.80 31.21
C ARG A 242 11.43 -35.43 32.63
N ARG A 243 11.41 -34.13 32.97
CA ARG A 243 10.99 -33.63 34.29
C ARG A 243 9.50 -33.84 34.53
N ILE A 244 8.65 -33.55 33.54
CA ILE A 244 7.21 -33.80 33.60
C ILE A 244 6.92 -35.27 33.91
N ARG A 245 7.69 -36.20 33.36
CA ARG A 245 7.52 -37.64 33.60
C ARG A 245 7.99 -38.11 34.99
N THR A 246 8.65 -37.26 35.76
CA THR A 246 9.24 -37.59 37.07
C THR A 246 8.61 -36.85 38.25
N THR A 247 7.76 -35.86 37.99
CA THR A 247 6.88 -35.24 39.01
C THR A 247 5.50 -35.90 38.95
N PRO A 248 4.94 -36.34 40.10
CA PRO A 248 3.63 -36.99 40.17
C PRO A 248 2.48 -36.05 39.79
#